data_AF-F5VG89-F1
#
_entry.id   AF-F5VG89-F1
#
_cell.length_a   1.000
_cell.length_b   1.000
_cell.length_c   1.000
_cell.angle_alpha   90.00
_cell.angle_beta   90.00
_cell.angle_gamma   90.00
#
_symmetry.space_group_name_H-M   'P 1'
#
loop_
_entity.id
_entity.type
_entity.pdbx_description
1 polymer ?
#
loop_
_entity_poly.entity_id
_entity_poly.type
_entity_poly.pdbx_seq_one_letter_code
_entity_poly.pdbx_strand_id
1 'polypeptide(L)'
;MSSYHNSREACAYIQGKVVNIVPTNDPNYNDKYDSIYNHGYGEPAGTLEINCRHKLFPFTPGVNVNNMTQYNPKEAIRNGNLQQKQRYYEHSTRDAKKRLKVAEELEDEQMIARTKTLIAARQKKLREYIKETNKMYGKKYDILTRDYVREQVDTKYLKNDKKIFLKKRLTMNIDKQNVHLQGTMEYNRRVEQGKDPNYKYYGTLYYFYQKIR
;
A
#
# COMPACT_ATOMS: atom_id res chain seq x y z
N MET A 1 -2.77 -13.56 26.72
CA MET A 1 -2.70 -12.77 25.47
C MET A 1 -4.12 -12.52 24.95
N SER A 2 -4.42 -11.34 24.39
CA SER A 2 -5.72 -11.09 23.74
C SER A 2 -5.98 -12.05 22.57
N SER A 3 -7.22 -12.13 22.11
CA SER A 3 -7.64 -13.01 21.01
C SER A 3 -8.39 -12.23 19.93
N TYR A 4 -8.12 -12.53 18.66
CA TYR A 4 -8.84 -11.97 17.52
C TYR A 4 -9.20 -13.04 16.48
N HIS A 5 -10.36 -12.88 15.85
CA HIS A 5 -10.87 -13.79 14.82
C HIS A 5 -10.14 -13.69 13.47
N ASN A 6 -9.09 -12.87 13.36
CA ASN A 6 -8.37 -12.51 12.11
C ASN A 6 -6.85 -12.38 12.33
N SER A 7 -6.32 -13.22 13.22
CA SER A 7 -4.89 -13.23 13.57
C SER A 7 -4.04 -13.82 12.46
N ARG A 8 -2.83 -13.28 12.28
CA ARG A 8 -1.82 -13.80 11.37
C ARG A 8 -1.19 -15.08 11.91
N GLU A 9 -0.49 -15.83 11.06
CA GLU A 9 0.08 -17.15 11.35
C GLU A 9 0.85 -17.21 12.67
N ALA A 10 1.86 -16.36 12.87
CA ALA A 10 2.66 -16.36 14.10
C ALA A 10 1.87 -16.05 15.38
N CYS A 11 0.70 -15.41 15.28
CA CYS A 11 -0.13 -15.13 16.46
C CYS A 11 -1.27 -16.12 16.63
N ALA A 12 -1.71 -16.78 15.56
CA ALA A 12 -2.99 -17.47 15.52
C ALA A 12 -3.06 -18.69 16.46
N TYR A 13 -1.93 -19.35 16.68
CA TYR A 13 -1.82 -20.54 17.54
C TYR A 13 -1.62 -20.22 19.02
N ILE A 14 -1.07 -19.04 19.33
CA ILE A 14 -0.73 -18.62 20.69
C ILE A 14 -1.74 -17.63 21.30
N GLN A 15 -2.50 -16.92 20.46
CA GLN A 15 -3.53 -15.97 20.92
C GLN A 15 -4.54 -16.61 21.87
N GLY A 16 -5.13 -15.80 22.75
CA GLY A 16 -6.13 -16.28 23.69
C GLY A 16 -5.59 -17.15 24.83
N LYS A 17 -4.33 -17.57 24.80
CA LYS A 17 -3.73 -18.42 25.83
C LYS A 17 -3.02 -17.59 26.90
N VAL A 18 -2.80 -18.23 28.05
CA VAL A 18 -1.78 -17.82 29.01
C VAL A 18 -0.43 -18.23 28.43
N VAL A 19 0.54 -17.32 28.47
CA VAL A 19 1.83 -17.46 27.79
C VAL A 19 2.94 -16.99 28.71
N ASN A 20 4.12 -17.59 28.57
CA ASN A 20 5.35 -17.08 29.16
C ASN A 20 5.90 -15.92 28.31
N ILE A 21 6.40 -14.88 28.98
CA ILE A 21 7.10 -13.74 28.36
C ILE A 21 8.62 -13.90 28.36
N VAL A 22 9.10 -15.08 28.77
CA VAL A 22 10.51 -15.46 28.83
C VAL A 22 10.76 -16.68 27.94
N PRO A 23 11.99 -16.88 27.43
CA PRO A 23 12.33 -18.07 26.65
C PRO A 23 12.25 -19.35 27.49
N THR A 24 12.24 -20.52 26.84
CA THR A 24 12.10 -21.83 27.51
C THR A 24 13.27 -22.23 28.40
N ASN A 25 14.44 -21.61 28.22
CA ASN A 25 15.64 -21.85 29.05
C ASN A 25 15.73 -20.91 30.26
N ASP A 26 14.78 -20.00 30.45
CA ASP A 26 14.77 -19.06 31.57
C ASP A 26 14.31 -19.75 32.86
N PRO A 27 14.96 -19.49 34.02
CA PRO A 27 14.52 -20.04 35.30
C PRO A 27 13.07 -19.72 35.69
N ASN A 28 12.51 -18.62 35.18
CA ASN A 28 11.13 -18.21 35.43
C ASN A 28 10.12 -18.84 34.46
N TYR A 29 10.58 -19.67 33.53
CA TYR A 29 9.71 -20.36 32.58
C TYR A 29 8.80 -21.36 33.31
N ASN A 30 7.50 -21.31 33.00
CA ASN A 30 6.52 -22.27 33.49
C ASN A 30 6.11 -23.23 32.38
N ASP A 31 6.42 -24.52 32.53
CA ASP A 31 6.18 -25.59 31.55
C ASP A 31 4.70 -25.80 31.18
N LYS A 32 3.76 -25.33 32.02
CA LYS A 32 2.32 -25.36 31.75
C LYS A 32 1.90 -24.46 30.58
N TYR A 33 2.70 -23.44 30.25
CA TYR A 33 2.35 -22.43 29.26
C TYR A 33 3.40 -22.35 28.16
N ASP A 34 2.95 -22.05 26.94
CA ASP A 34 3.86 -21.84 25.82
C ASP A 34 4.56 -20.48 25.93
N SER A 35 5.76 -20.35 25.37
CA SER A 35 6.52 -19.10 25.34
C SER A 35 6.23 -18.29 24.09
N ILE A 36 6.14 -16.96 24.21
CA ILE A 36 6.06 -16.06 23.05
C ILE A 36 7.28 -16.18 22.11
N TYR A 37 8.44 -16.60 22.63
CA TYR A 37 9.66 -16.80 21.83
C TYR A 37 9.54 -17.97 20.86
N ASN A 38 8.73 -18.98 21.18
CA ASN A 38 8.42 -20.09 20.25
C ASN A 38 7.58 -19.62 19.04
N HIS A 39 7.06 -18.40 19.10
CA HIS A 39 6.26 -17.76 18.05
C HIS A 39 6.97 -16.54 17.45
N GLY A 40 8.31 -16.54 17.50
CA GLY A 40 9.18 -15.59 16.82
C GLY A 40 9.28 -14.22 17.50
N TYR A 41 8.86 -14.07 18.76
CA TYR A 41 9.05 -12.83 19.51
C TYR A 41 10.52 -12.35 19.43
N GLY A 42 10.73 -11.05 19.17
CA GLY A 42 12.04 -10.47 18.83
C GLY A 42 12.34 -10.38 17.33
N GLU A 43 11.65 -11.12 16.47
CA GLU A 43 11.77 -10.99 15.01
C GLU A 43 10.72 -10.02 14.43
N PRO A 44 11.01 -9.27 13.35
CA PRO A 44 10.01 -8.36 12.74
C PRO A 44 8.68 -9.02 12.37
N ALA A 45 8.69 -10.31 12.02
CA ALA A 45 7.51 -11.11 11.70
C ALA A 45 6.98 -11.93 12.89
N GLY A 46 7.49 -11.69 14.10
CA GLY A 46 7.23 -12.39 15.35
C GLY A 46 5.98 -11.96 16.10
N THR A 47 5.40 -12.85 16.90
CA THR A 47 4.24 -12.49 17.73
C THR A 47 4.55 -11.24 18.57
N LEU A 48 3.55 -10.37 18.81
CA LEU A 48 3.71 -9.10 19.54
C LEU A 48 4.66 -8.05 18.90
N GLU A 49 5.15 -8.30 17.68
CA GLU A 49 6.02 -7.37 16.95
C GLU A 49 5.23 -6.53 15.93
N ILE A 50 5.84 -6.19 14.79
CA ILE A 50 5.30 -5.26 13.80
C ILE A 50 3.91 -5.70 13.31
N ASN A 51 2.98 -4.74 13.26
CA ASN A 51 1.59 -4.93 12.84
C ASN A 51 0.79 -5.95 13.67
N CYS A 52 1.30 -6.35 14.83
CA CYS A 52 0.55 -7.13 15.80
C CYS A 52 -0.40 -6.21 16.60
N ARG A 53 -1.64 -6.66 16.81
CA ARG A 53 -2.64 -5.94 17.62
C ARG A 53 -2.83 -6.57 19.01
N HIS A 54 -2.12 -7.66 19.27
CA HIS A 54 -2.28 -8.42 20.51
C HIS A 54 -1.73 -7.65 21.70
N LYS A 55 -2.43 -7.79 22.82
CA LYS A 55 -2.02 -7.23 24.11
C LYS A 55 -1.79 -8.38 25.09
N LEU A 56 -0.79 -8.21 25.94
CA LEU A 56 -0.59 -9.09 27.08
C LEU A 56 -1.31 -8.51 28.29
N PHE A 57 -1.89 -9.39 29.09
CA PHE A 57 -2.52 -9.07 30.36
C PHE A 57 -1.82 -9.89 31.44
N PRO A 58 -1.51 -9.31 32.62
CA PRO A 58 -0.97 -10.07 33.74
C PRO A 58 -1.89 -11.24 34.11
N PHE A 59 -1.29 -12.37 34.47
CA PHE A 59 -2.01 -13.58 34.85
C PHE A 59 -1.28 -14.27 35.99
N THR A 60 -1.95 -14.46 37.12
CA THR A 60 -1.43 -15.19 38.28
C THR A 60 -2.12 -16.55 38.37
N PRO A 61 -1.39 -17.67 38.18
CA PRO A 61 -1.96 -19.01 38.29
C PRO A 61 -2.65 -19.25 39.64
N GLY A 62 -3.84 -19.85 39.62
CA GLY A 62 -4.63 -20.12 40.84
C GLY A 62 -5.46 -18.93 41.34
N VAL A 63 -5.16 -17.71 40.91
CA VAL A 63 -5.96 -16.51 41.22
C VAL A 63 -6.82 -16.11 40.02
N ASN A 64 -6.23 -16.11 38.82
CA ASN A 64 -6.91 -15.72 37.59
C ASN A 64 -7.43 -16.94 36.82
N VAL A 65 -8.56 -16.75 36.14
CA VAL A 65 -9.11 -17.69 35.16
C VAL A 65 -8.99 -17.06 33.77
N ASN A 66 -8.55 -17.85 32.79
CA ASN A 66 -8.45 -17.38 31.42
C ASN A 66 -9.83 -17.37 30.74
N ASN A 67 -10.46 -16.19 30.70
CA ASN A 67 -11.79 -16.00 30.09
C ASN A 67 -11.72 -15.51 28.64
N MET A 68 -10.56 -15.60 27.99
CA MET A 68 -10.37 -15.10 26.64
C MET A 68 -11.02 -16.04 25.61
N THR A 69 -11.67 -15.47 24.59
CA THR A 69 -12.29 -16.24 23.52
C THR A 69 -11.23 -17.03 22.73
N GLN A 70 -11.48 -18.33 22.52
CA GLN A 70 -10.60 -19.15 21.70
C GLN A 70 -11.13 -19.20 20.27
N TYR A 71 -10.26 -18.88 19.30
CA TYR A 71 -10.57 -18.99 17.88
C TYR A 71 -9.82 -20.17 17.27
N ASN A 72 -10.41 -20.80 16.26
CA ASN A 72 -9.70 -21.78 15.45
C ASN A 72 -8.53 -21.07 14.72
N PRO A 73 -7.26 -21.48 14.92
CA PRO A 73 -6.11 -20.81 14.32
C PRO A 73 -6.18 -20.75 12.80
N LYS A 74 -6.60 -21.84 12.13
CA LYS A 74 -6.70 -21.90 10.67
C LYS A 74 -7.75 -20.94 10.13
N GLU A 75 -8.88 -20.82 10.82
CA GLU A 75 -9.94 -19.87 10.48
C GLU A 75 -9.48 -18.42 10.69
N ALA A 76 -8.79 -18.14 11.80
CA ALA A 76 -8.26 -16.82 12.10
C ALA A 76 -7.25 -16.35 11.04
N ILE A 77 -6.34 -17.24 10.60
CA ILE A 77 -5.38 -16.96 9.53
C ILE A 77 -6.10 -16.64 8.22
N ARG A 78 -7.08 -17.49 7.83
CA ARG A 78 -7.87 -17.27 6.62
C ARG A 78 -8.60 -15.92 6.67
N ASN A 79 -9.22 -15.58 7.79
CA ASN A 79 -9.92 -14.31 7.97
C ASN A 79 -8.95 -13.12 7.93
N GLY A 80 -7.75 -13.26 8.50
CA GLY A 80 -6.67 -12.28 8.40
C GLY A 80 -6.29 -11.99 6.95
N ASN A 81 -6.12 -13.03 6.14
CA ASN A 81 -5.80 -12.91 4.72
C ASN A 81 -6.92 -12.22 3.92
N LEU A 82 -8.18 -12.54 4.22
CA LEU A 82 -9.33 -11.89 3.58
C LEU A 82 -9.38 -10.39 3.89
N GLN A 83 -9.12 -10.00 5.14
CA GLN A 83 -9.05 -8.61 5.55
C GLN A 83 -7.84 -7.89 4.95
N GLN A 84 -6.70 -8.55 4.82
CA GLN A 84 -5.52 -7.96 4.16
C GLN A 84 -5.82 -7.65 2.68
N LYS A 85 -6.54 -8.54 1.99
CA LYS A 85 -6.99 -8.31 0.61
C LYS A 85 -8.03 -7.18 0.52
N GLN A 86 -8.91 -7.02 1.51
CA GLN A 86 -9.78 -5.84 1.60
C GLN A 86 -8.95 -4.55 1.72
N ARG A 87 -7.96 -4.52 2.62
CA ARG A 87 -7.08 -3.36 2.83
C ARG A 87 -6.30 -2.98 1.57
N TYR A 88 -5.92 -3.97 0.76
CA TYR A 88 -5.29 -3.73 -0.53
C TYR A 88 -6.21 -2.93 -1.48
N TYR A 89 -7.50 -3.31 -1.57
CA TYR A 89 -8.47 -2.56 -2.39
C TYR A 89 -8.75 -1.15 -1.85
N GLU A 90 -8.83 -1.00 -0.53
CA GLU A 90 -9.00 0.31 0.13
C GLU A 90 -7.79 1.22 -0.15
N HIS A 91 -6.57 0.68 -0.01
CA HIS A 91 -5.33 1.40 -0.32
C HIS A 91 -5.28 1.82 -1.79
N SER A 92 -5.61 0.91 -2.71
CA SER A 92 -5.70 1.21 -4.14
C SER A 92 -6.72 2.31 -4.43
N THR A 93 -7.88 2.29 -3.76
CA THR A 93 -8.89 3.34 -3.91
C THR A 93 -8.40 4.69 -3.39
N ARG A 94 -7.71 4.69 -2.24
CA ARG A 94 -7.10 5.89 -1.67
C ARG A 94 -6.03 6.47 -2.59
N ASP A 95 -5.21 5.63 -3.21
CA ASP A 95 -4.23 6.05 -4.22
C ASP A 95 -4.89 6.72 -5.43
N ALA A 96 -5.97 6.15 -5.98
CA ALA A 96 -6.71 6.80 -7.07
C ALA A 96 -7.30 8.15 -6.64
N LYS A 97 -7.83 8.27 -5.42
CA LYS A 97 -8.33 9.55 -4.89
C LYS A 97 -7.22 10.60 -4.74
N LYS A 98 -6.01 10.20 -4.33
CA LYS A 98 -4.84 11.09 -4.33
C LYS A 98 -4.51 11.58 -5.74
N ARG A 99 -4.52 10.69 -6.74
CA ARG A 99 -4.30 11.07 -8.15
C ARG A 99 -5.36 12.04 -8.66
N LEU A 100 -6.62 11.85 -8.26
CA LEU A 100 -7.71 12.77 -8.61
C LEU A 100 -7.43 14.17 -8.06
N LYS A 101 -6.98 14.29 -6.80
CA LYS A 101 -6.62 15.59 -6.21
C LYS A 101 -5.50 16.29 -6.97
N VAL A 102 -4.46 15.56 -7.36
CA VAL A 102 -3.39 16.12 -8.19
C VAL A 102 -3.92 16.58 -9.54
N ALA A 103 -4.78 15.80 -10.19
CA ALA A 103 -5.38 16.17 -11.47
C ALA A 103 -6.28 17.40 -11.36
N GLU A 104 -7.09 17.51 -10.30
CA GLU A 104 -7.91 18.69 -9.99
C GLU A 104 -7.06 19.94 -9.81
N GLU A 105 -5.95 19.86 -9.06
CA GLU A 105 -5.03 20.99 -8.90
C GLU A 105 -4.37 21.39 -10.21
N LEU A 106 -4.03 20.44 -11.07
CA LEU A 106 -3.42 20.71 -12.37
C LEU A 106 -4.43 21.16 -13.43
N GLU A 107 -5.72 21.14 -13.12
CA GLU A 107 -6.82 21.46 -14.06
C GLU A 107 -6.81 20.55 -15.30
N ASP A 108 -6.38 19.29 -15.15
CA ASP A 108 -6.33 18.29 -16.22
C ASP A 108 -7.67 17.54 -16.33
N GLU A 109 -8.59 18.07 -17.14
CA GLU A 109 -9.94 17.53 -17.31
C GLU A 109 -9.96 16.06 -17.76
N GLN A 110 -9.04 15.65 -18.64
CA GLN A 110 -8.97 14.29 -19.14
C GLN A 110 -8.57 13.32 -18.01
N MET A 111 -7.56 13.68 -17.21
CA MET A 111 -7.12 12.87 -16.07
C MET A 111 -8.16 12.86 -14.94
N ILE A 112 -8.88 13.96 -14.71
CA ILE A 112 -9.99 14.02 -13.78
C ILE A 112 -11.06 13.00 -14.17
N ALA A 113 -11.52 13.02 -15.42
CA ALA A 113 -12.55 12.08 -15.91
C ALA A 113 -12.11 10.62 -15.80
N ARG A 114 -10.90 10.30 -16.27
CA ARG A 114 -10.33 8.94 -16.18
C ARG A 114 -10.21 8.44 -14.73
N THR A 115 -9.75 9.31 -13.83
CA THR A 115 -9.53 8.93 -12.43
C THR A 115 -10.84 8.74 -11.67
N LYS A 116 -11.88 9.55 -11.95
CA LYS A 116 -13.23 9.35 -11.40
C LYS A 116 -13.78 7.96 -11.79
N THR A 117 -13.66 7.58 -13.06
CA THR A 117 -14.05 6.24 -13.54
C THR A 117 -13.27 5.13 -12.85
N LEU A 118 -11.95 5.31 -12.67
CA LEU A 118 -11.10 4.34 -11.97
C LEU A 118 -11.51 4.17 -10.50
N ILE A 119 -11.82 5.25 -9.79
CA ILE A 119 -12.30 5.20 -8.40
C ILE A 119 -13.61 4.40 -8.34
N ALA A 120 -14.57 4.70 -9.21
CA ALA A 120 -15.85 4.00 -9.25
C ALA A 120 -15.67 2.49 -9.48
N ALA A 121 -14.79 2.11 -10.41
CA ALA A 121 -14.47 0.71 -10.68
C ALA A 121 -13.81 0.01 -9.47
N ARG A 122 -12.82 0.65 -8.82
CA ARG A 122 -12.15 0.09 -7.62
C ARG A 122 -13.12 -0.08 -6.46
N GLN A 123 -13.99 0.91 -6.23
CA GLN A 123 -15.02 0.83 -5.19
C GLN A 123 -16.07 -0.24 -5.50
N LYS A 124 -16.46 -0.42 -6.76
CA LYS A 124 -17.34 -1.53 -7.18
C LYS A 124 -16.70 -2.87 -6.87
N LYS A 125 -15.44 -3.07 -7.26
CA LYS A 125 -14.68 -4.29 -6.99
C LYS A 125 -14.55 -4.59 -5.49
N LEU A 126 -14.33 -3.56 -4.66
CA LEU A 126 -14.32 -3.71 -3.20
C LEU A 126 -15.69 -4.17 -2.66
N ARG A 127 -16.80 -3.55 -3.13
CA ARG A 127 -18.15 -3.94 -2.72
C ARG A 127 -18.48 -5.38 -3.12
N GLU A 128 -18.12 -5.78 -4.34
CA GLU A 128 -18.31 -7.14 -4.84
C GLU A 128 -17.50 -8.13 -4.03
N TYR A 129 -16.21 -7.85 -3.78
CA TYR A 129 -15.36 -8.70 -2.96
C TYR A 129 -15.92 -8.91 -1.54
N ILE A 130 -16.40 -7.85 -0.88
CA ILE A 130 -17.02 -7.95 0.45
C ILE A 130 -18.29 -8.81 0.37
N LYS A 131 -19.16 -8.55 -0.61
CA LYS A 131 -20.42 -9.27 -0.79
C LYS A 131 -20.19 -10.76 -1.05
N GLU A 132 -19.30 -11.11 -1.97
CA GLU A 132 -18.96 -12.49 -2.31
C GLU A 132 -18.31 -13.20 -1.13
N THR A 133 -17.40 -12.53 -0.43
CA THR A 133 -16.76 -13.08 0.76
C THR A 133 -17.78 -13.40 1.84
N ASN A 134 -18.64 -12.45 2.22
CA ASN A 134 -19.63 -12.70 3.26
C ASN A 134 -20.68 -13.74 2.82
N LYS A 135 -21.05 -13.79 1.52
CA LYS A 135 -21.93 -14.84 0.99
C LYS A 135 -21.37 -16.25 1.21
N MET A 136 -20.05 -16.44 1.07
CA MET A 136 -19.40 -17.75 1.30
C MET A 136 -19.48 -18.22 2.75
N TYR A 137 -19.60 -17.32 3.72
CA TYR A 137 -19.66 -17.65 5.15
C TYR A 137 -21.10 -17.73 5.69
N GLY A 138 -22.09 -17.51 4.84
CA GLY A 138 -23.51 -17.62 5.17
C GLY A 138 -24.04 -16.48 6.04
N LYS A 139 -25.30 -16.60 6.51
CA LYS A 139 -25.97 -15.58 7.34
C LYS A 139 -25.49 -15.52 8.80
N LYS A 140 -24.43 -16.25 9.17
CA LYS A 140 -24.02 -16.40 10.58
C LYS A 140 -23.38 -15.12 11.13
N TYR A 141 -22.50 -14.48 10.35
CA TYR A 141 -21.89 -13.18 10.66
C TYR A 141 -21.12 -12.63 9.45
N ASP A 142 -21.00 -11.30 9.34
CA ASP A 142 -20.17 -10.65 8.33
C ASP A 142 -18.70 -10.63 8.76
N ILE A 143 -17.79 -11.11 7.91
CA ILE A 143 -16.33 -11.11 8.19
C ILE A 143 -15.67 -9.82 7.74
N LEU A 144 -16.15 -9.29 6.61
CA LEU A 144 -15.67 -8.07 6.01
C LEU A 144 -16.76 -7.01 6.08
N THR A 145 -16.37 -5.81 6.46
CA THR A 145 -17.26 -4.63 6.47
C THR A 145 -16.51 -3.48 5.84
N ARG A 146 -17.18 -2.72 4.96
CA ARG A 146 -16.56 -1.60 4.28
C ARG A 146 -16.28 -0.47 5.27
N ASP A 147 -15.03 -0.02 5.32
CA ASP A 147 -14.60 1.10 6.16
C ASP A 147 -14.31 2.33 5.29
N TYR A 148 -15.24 3.28 5.28
CA TYR A 148 -15.14 4.48 4.45
C TYR A 148 -13.98 5.39 4.87
N VAL A 149 -13.62 5.40 6.16
CA VAL A 149 -12.52 6.23 6.68
C VAL A 149 -11.20 5.78 6.04
N ARG A 150 -11.06 4.48 5.77
CA ARG A 150 -9.87 3.96 5.08
C ARG A 150 -9.75 4.40 3.63
N GLU A 151 -10.81 4.84 2.97
CA GLU A 151 -10.69 5.38 1.62
C GLU A 151 -10.53 6.92 1.60
N GLN A 152 -10.54 7.60 2.75
CA GLN A 152 -10.42 9.05 2.80
C GLN A 152 -8.97 9.50 2.52
N VAL A 153 -8.85 10.71 1.97
CA VAL A 153 -7.58 11.37 1.64
C VAL A 153 -7.58 12.73 2.31
N ASP A 154 -6.46 13.09 2.95
CA ASP A 154 -6.23 14.39 3.55
C ASP A 154 -6.18 15.49 2.47
N THR A 155 -6.73 16.67 2.75
CA THR A 155 -6.94 17.76 1.79
C THR A 155 -5.80 18.78 1.81
N LYS A 156 -4.56 18.31 1.90
CA LYS A 156 -3.39 19.21 1.82
C LYS A 156 -3.13 19.61 0.37
N TYR A 157 -3.08 20.92 0.14
CA TYR A 157 -2.85 21.51 -1.17
C TYR A 157 -1.37 21.47 -1.58
N LEU A 158 -1.08 21.39 -2.88
CA LEU A 158 0.27 21.61 -3.39
C LEU A 158 0.71 23.07 -3.18
N LYS A 159 1.99 23.27 -2.87
CA LYS A 159 2.61 24.60 -2.91
C LYS A 159 2.59 25.14 -4.34
N ASN A 160 2.32 26.44 -4.51
CA ASN A 160 2.17 27.11 -5.81
C ASN A 160 3.38 26.89 -6.75
N ASP A 161 4.61 26.93 -6.26
CA ASP A 161 5.80 26.73 -7.09
C ASP A 161 5.84 25.34 -7.74
N LYS A 162 5.44 24.30 -6.99
CA LYS A 162 5.33 22.93 -7.51
C LYS A 162 4.21 22.84 -8.55
N LYS A 163 3.08 23.53 -8.33
CA LYS A 163 1.96 23.60 -9.27
C LYS A 163 2.41 24.18 -10.61
N ILE A 164 3.12 25.30 -10.59
CA ILE A 164 3.64 25.98 -11.79
C ILE A 164 4.63 25.08 -12.53
N PHE A 165 5.55 24.44 -11.81
CA PHE A 165 6.53 23.52 -12.41
C PHE A 165 5.86 22.33 -13.11
N LEU A 166 4.87 21.70 -12.46
CA LEU A 166 4.14 20.57 -13.03
C LEU A 166 3.28 20.96 -14.24
N LYS A 167 2.58 22.10 -14.19
CA LYS A 167 1.83 22.62 -15.34
C LYS A 167 2.75 22.87 -16.55
N LYS A 168 3.92 23.48 -16.35
CA LYS A 168 4.94 23.64 -17.41
C LYS A 168 5.44 22.30 -17.95
N ARG A 169 5.56 21.29 -17.10
CA ARG A 169 6.00 19.95 -17.54
C ARG A 169 4.93 19.25 -18.38
N LEU A 170 3.65 19.42 -18.06
CA LEU A 170 2.54 18.84 -18.82
C LEU A 170 2.40 19.42 -20.23
N THR A 171 2.81 20.68 -20.43
CA THR A 171 2.80 21.30 -21.77
C THR A 171 4.01 20.93 -22.63
N MET A 172 5.02 20.25 -22.06
CA MET A 172 6.18 19.81 -22.83
C MET A 172 5.80 18.62 -23.71
N ASN A 173 6.12 18.72 -25.00
CA ASN A 173 5.98 17.61 -25.94
C ASN A 173 6.94 16.47 -25.53
N ILE A 174 6.37 15.31 -25.19
CA ILE A 174 7.12 14.15 -24.68
C ILE A 174 8.15 13.63 -25.70
N ASP A 175 7.83 13.71 -27.00
CA ASP A 175 8.71 13.27 -28.08
C ASP A 175 9.94 14.17 -28.18
N LYS A 176 9.75 15.48 -27.92
CA LYS A 176 10.87 16.45 -27.79
C LYS A 176 11.72 16.20 -26.55
N GLN A 177 11.21 15.52 -25.54
CA GLN A 177 12.00 15.12 -24.37
C GLN A 177 12.75 13.81 -24.63
N ASN A 178 12.09 12.84 -25.28
CA ASN A 178 12.63 11.54 -25.64
C ASN A 178 13.84 11.64 -26.58
N VAL A 179 13.88 12.60 -27.51
CA VAL A 179 15.07 12.83 -28.39
C VAL A 179 16.38 13.04 -27.64
N HIS A 180 16.36 13.41 -26.36
CA HIS A 180 17.55 13.61 -25.52
C HIS A 180 17.89 12.38 -24.64
N LEU A 181 17.01 11.39 -24.55
CA LEU A 181 17.17 10.19 -23.72
C LEU A 181 17.68 9.01 -24.56
N GLN A 182 18.89 8.55 -24.27
CA GLN A 182 19.54 7.47 -25.00
C GLN A 182 18.73 6.16 -24.91
N GLY A 183 18.52 5.49 -26.05
CA GLY A 183 17.77 4.23 -26.15
C GLY A 183 16.28 4.37 -26.48
N THR A 184 15.75 5.60 -26.56
CA THR A 184 14.39 5.84 -27.09
C THR A 184 14.38 5.83 -28.62
N MET A 185 13.22 5.56 -29.23
CA MET A 185 13.05 5.56 -30.69
C MET A 185 13.38 6.95 -31.27
N GLU A 186 12.93 8.00 -30.62
CA GLU A 186 13.13 9.39 -31.01
C GLU A 186 14.60 9.79 -30.95
N TYR A 187 15.34 9.36 -29.91
CA TYR A 187 16.78 9.59 -29.80
C TYR A 187 17.55 8.89 -30.93
N ASN A 188 17.24 7.62 -31.18
CA ASN A 188 17.91 6.85 -32.23
C ASN A 188 17.66 7.48 -33.60
N ARG A 189 16.41 7.88 -33.87
CA ARG A 189 16.03 8.59 -35.11
C ARG A 189 16.79 9.92 -35.26
N ARG A 190 16.97 10.68 -34.17
CA ARG A 190 17.76 11.93 -34.17
C ARG A 190 19.23 11.67 -34.52
N VAL A 191 19.83 10.63 -33.92
CA VAL A 191 21.23 10.27 -34.18
C VAL A 191 21.43 9.82 -35.63
N GLU A 192 20.50 9.05 -36.18
CA GLU A 192 20.54 8.65 -37.60
C GLU A 192 20.39 9.84 -38.55
N GLN A 193 19.44 10.75 -38.29
CA GLN A 193 19.28 11.97 -39.08
C GLN A 193 20.52 12.87 -39.05
N GLY A 194 21.25 12.91 -37.92
CA GLY A 194 22.49 13.66 -37.78
C GLY A 194 23.68 13.08 -38.56
N LYS A 195 23.56 11.86 -39.11
CA LYS A 195 24.58 11.27 -40.00
C LYS A 195 24.43 11.71 -41.45
N ASP A 196 23.28 12.27 -41.83
CA ASP A 196 23.05 12.82 -43.17
C ASP A 196 23.76 14.19 -43.28
N PRO A 197 24.75 14.35 -44.18
CA PRO A 197 25.47 15.60 -44.37
C PRO A 197 24.58 16.77 -44.81
N ASN A 198 23.41 16.48 -45.41
CA ASN A 198 22.47 17.51 -45.90
C ASN A 198 21.42 17.92 -44.86
N TYR A 199 21.35 17.25 -43.71
CA TYR A 199 20.35 17.53 -42.68
C TYR A 199 20.74 18.78 -41.87
N LYS A 200 20.12 19.92 -42.19
CA LYS A 200 20.27 21.17 -41.42
C LYS A 200 19.34 21.18 -40.20
N TYR A 201 19.90 20.98 -39.02
CA TYR A 201 19.18 21.20 -37.77
C TYR A 201 18.90 22.70 -37.57
N TYR A 202 17.71 23.07 -37.09
CA TYR A 202 17.22 24.45 -36.92
C TYR A 202 18.03 25.35 -35.94
N GLY A 203 19.21 24.92 -35.46
CA GLY A 203 20.05 25.64 -34.49
C GLY A 203 21.46 26.02 -34.95
N THR A 204 21.90 25.68 -36.17
CA THR A 204 23.29 25.92 -36.63
C THR A 204 23.50 27.23 -37.39
N LEU A 205 22.48 28.07 -37.56
CA LEU A 205 22.53 29.25 -38.43
C LEU A 205 23.04 30.55 -37.77
N TYR A 206 23.61 30.56 -36.56
CA TYR A 206 23.94 31.83 -35.87
C TYR A 206 25.29 31.92 -35.14
N TYR A 207 26.33 31.25 -35.62
CA TYR A 207 27.70 31.44 -35.07
C TYR A 207 28.78 31.82 -36.09
N PHE A 208 28.43 32.07 -37.36
CA PHE A 208 29.42 32.34 -38.41
C PHE A 208 29.60 33.83 -38.79
N TYR A 209 28.91 34.78 -38.15
CA TYR A 209 28.96 36.21 -38.51
C TYR A 209 29.32 37.15 -37.35
N GLN A 210 30.26 36.78 -36.47
CA GLN A 210 30.78 37.68 -35.43
C GLN A 210 32.29 37.66 -35.22
N LYS A 211 33.08 37.23 -36.20
CA LYS A 211 34.52 37.52 -36.23
C LYS A 211 34.92 38.10 -37.58
N ILE A 212 35.69 39.19 -37.50
CA ILE A 212 36.34 39.96 -38.57
C ILE A 212 35.53 41.18 -39.05
N ARG A 213 35.53 42.22 -38.21
CA ARG A 213 35.89 43.58 -38.61
C ARG A 213 36.99 44.05 -37.67
#